data_AF-A0A8K0CI46-F1
#
_entry.id   AF-A0A8K0CI46-F1
#
_cell.length_a   1.000
_cell.length_b   1.000
_cell.length_c   1.000
_cell.angle_alpha   90.00
_cell.angle_beta   90.00
_cell.angle_gamma   90.00
#
_symmetry.space_group_name_H-M   'P 1'
#
loop_
_entity.id
_entity.type
_entity.pdbx_description
1 polymer ?
#
loop_
_entity_poly.entity_id
_entity_poly.type
_entity_poly.pdbx_seq_one_letter_code
_entity_poly.pdbx_strand_id
1 'polypeptide(L)'
;MRVKLLALTQACDITGVSDRNAAVLVNATLKDMGILTKKESSKVIDRNTIRRLRANGVHFDGRNDRTLIQITKGGESKRKTITEEHVVLVSKPGSLYLGHVTPNSGTSLEIRKSILDVMAQQSKMV
;
A
#
# COMPACT_ATOMS: atom_id res chain seq x y z
N MET A 1 17.52 5.61 1.38
CA MET A 1 16.57 6.23 2.32
C MET A 1 15.36 6.72 1.52
N ARG A 2 14.13 6.26 1.80
CA ARG A 2 12.92 6.82 1.15
C ARG A 2 12.58 8.13 1.85
N VAL A 3 12.63 9.24 1.12
CA VAL A 3 12.25 10.56 1.65
C VAL A 3 10.72 10.66 1.68
N LYS A 4 10.15 11.05 2.82
CA LYS A 4 8.72 11.36 2.94
C LYS A 4 8.54 12.87 2.74
N LEU A 5 7.83 13.28 1.69
CA LEU A 5 7.58 14.70 1.37
C LEU A 5 6.08 15.02 1.39
N LEU A 6 5.41 14.72 2.51
CA LEU A 6 3.95 14.83 2.61
C LEU A 6 3.43 16.26 2.37
N ALA A 7 4.11 17.26 2.94
CA ALA A 7 3.75 18.66 2.76
C ALA A 7 3.88 19.09 1.29
N LEU A 8 4.94 18.66 0.61
CA LEU A 8 5.13 18.92 -0.82
C LEU A 8 4.02 18.27 -1.65
N THR A 9 3.71 16.98 -1.40
CA THR A 9 2.68 16.28 -2.17
C THR A 9 1.32 16.94 -1.99
N GLN A 10 0.96 17.28 -0.76
CA GLN A 10 -0.29 17.97 -0.45
C GLN A 10 -0.36 19.35 -1.14
N ALA A 11 0.73 20.13 -1.10
CA ALA A 11 0.80 21.39 -1.81
C ALA A 11 0.67 21.21 -3.33
N CYS A 12 1.31 20.20 -3.93
CA CYS A 12 1.17 19.88 -5.35
C CYS A 12 -0.25 19.46 -5.73
N ASP A 13 -0.95 18.76 -4.84
CA ASP A 13 -2.35 18.34 -5.03
C ASP A 13 -3.30 19.54 -4.98
N ILE A 14 -3.11 20.44 -4.00
CA ILE A 14 -3.90 21.68 -3.85
C ILE A 14 -3.70 22.60 -5.06
N THR A 15 -2.46 22.73 -5.54
CA THR A 15 -2.09 23.69 -6.60
C THR A 15 -2.17 23.10 -8.02
N GLY A 16 -2.39 21.79 -8.15
CA GLY A 16 -2.44 21.12 -9.45
C GLY A 16 -1.09 21.03 -10.19
N VAL A 17 0.04 21.16 -9.49
CA VAL A 17 1.37 21.08 -10.10
C VAL A 17 1.63 19.68 -10.66
N SER A 18 2.12 19.59 -11.90
CA SER A 18 2.47 18.31 -12.51
C SER A 18 3.69 17.66 -11.83
N ASP A 19 3.76 16.32 -11.82
CA ASP A 19 4.89 15.60 -11.20
C ASP A 19 6.26 16.02 -11.73
N ARG A 20 6.35 16.38 -13.02
CA ARG A 20 7.60 16.83 -13.64
C ARG A 20 7.98 18.22 -13.14
N ASN A 21 7.02 19.15 -13.07
CA ASN A 21 7.25 20.50 -12.56
C ASN A 21 7.61 20.48 -11.08
N ALA A 22 6.91 19.66 -10.28
CA ALA A 22 7.24 19.45 -8.88
C ALA A 22 8.69 18.95 -8.70
N ALA A 23 9.12 17.96 -9.48
CA ALA A 23 10.49 17.46 -9.42
C ALA A 23 11.53 18.54 -9.77
N VAL A 24 11.27 19.37 -10.79
CA VAL A 24 12.17 20.48 -11.16
C VAL A 24 12.28 21.50 -10.03
N LEU A 25 11.15 21.97 -9.50
CA LEU A 25 11.10 22.97 -8.43
C LEU A 25 11.81 22.47 -7.18
N VAL A 26 11.54 21.23 -6.76
CA VAL A 26 12.13 20.66 -5.55
C VAL A 26 13.63 20.44 -5.71
N ASN A 27 14.10 19.98 -6.87
CA ASN A 27 15.54 19.86 -7.09
C ASN A 27 16.24 21.22 -7.13
N ALA A 28 15.57 22.26 -7.65
CA ALA A 28 16.10 23.62 -7.60
C ALA A 28 16.21 24.13 -6.16
N THR A 29 15.15 24.01 -5.36
CA THR A 29 15.19 24.42 -3.94
C THR A 29 16.21 23.63 -3.13
N LEU A 30 16.30 22.30 -3.33
CA LEU A 30 17.29 21.48 -2.64
C LEU A 30 18.74 21.82 -3.05
N LYS A 31 18.94 22.32 -4.27
CA LYS A 31 20.25 22.80 -4.72
C LYS A 31 20.58 24.16 -4.09
N ASP A 32 19.61 25.08 -4.02
CA ASP A 32 19.78 26.38 -3.38
C ASP A 32 20.02 26.25 -1.86
N MET A 33 19.39 25.26 -1.22
CA MET A 33 19.63 24.90 0.19
C MET A 33 20.95 24.13 0.42
N GLY A 34 21.73 23.83 -0.63
CA GLY A 34 23.00 23.11 -0.52
C GLY A 34 22.87 21.61 -0.18
N ILE A 35 21.65 21.05 -0.19
CA ILE A 35 21.40 19.63 0.07
C ILE A 35 21.82 18.77 -1.13
N LEU A 36 21.57 19.27 -2.34
CA LEU A 36 22.03 18.63 -3.58
C LEU A 36 23.38 19.23 -4.00
N THR A 37 24.42 18.40 -3.94
CA THR A 37 25.74 18.74 -4.48
C THR A 37 25.95 18.05 -5.83
N LYS A 38 26.83 18.61 -6.69
CA LYS A 38 27.12 18.05 -8.03
C LYS A 38 27.58 16.58 -8.02
N LYS A 39 28.07 16.08 -6.88
CA LYS A 39 28.60 14.72 -6.74
C LYS A 39 27.54 13.68 -6.33
N GLU A 40 26.42 14.11 -5.75
CA GLU A 40 25.43 13.20 -5.15
C GLU A 40 24.14 13.13 -5.99
N SER A 41 24.21 12.45 -7.13
CA SER A 41 23.05 12.19 -8.00
C SER A 41 21.97 11.31 -7.34
N SER A 42 22.33 10.54 -6.31
CA SER A 42 21.41 9.63 -5.59
C SER A 42 20.30 10.34 -4.81
N LYS A 43 20.46 11.64 -4.52
CA LYS A 43 19.50 12.46 -3.79
C LYS A 43 18.52 13.20 -4.71
N VAL A 44 18.73 13.14 -6.03
CA VAL A 44 17.88 13.82 -7.01
C VAL A 44 16.48 13.20 -7.01
N ILE A 45 15.47 14.06 -6.95
CA ILE A 45 14.07 13.63 -6.98
C ILE A 45 13.60 13.61 -8.43
N ASP A 46 13.30 12.44 -8.95
CA ASP A 46 12.72 12.30 -10.28
C ASP A 46 11.18 12.42 -10.24
N ARG A 47 10.58 12.57 -11.43
CA ARG A 47 9.12 12.58 -11.61
C ARG A 47 8.45 11.35 -10.98
N ASN A 48 9.09 10.18 -11.11
CA ASN A 48 8.54 8.93 -10.61
C ASN A 48 8.50 8.89 -9.08
N THR A 49 9.41 9.57 -8.42
CA THR A 49 9.47 9.71 -6.97
C THR A 49 8.31 10.56 -6.49
N ILE A 50 8.06 11.71 -7.11
CA ILE A 50 6.87 12.52 -6.83
C ILE A 50 5.58 11.72 -7.06
N ARG A 51 5.48 11.04 -8.21
CA ARG A 51 4.31 10.21 -8.53
C ARG A 51 4.06 9.13 -7.48
N ARG A 52 5.10 8.42 -7.04
CA ARG A 52 4.97 7.39 -5.99
C ARG A 52 4.59 7.97 -4.63
N LEU A 53 4.97 9.21 -4.36
CA LEU A 53 4.62 9.91 -3.12
C LEU A 53 3.16 10.41 -3.15
N ARG A 54 2.66 10.85 -4.32
CA ARG A 54 1.28 11.31 -4.53
C ARG A 54 0.27 10.20 -4.83
N ALA A 55 0.74 9.04 -5.28
CA ALA A 55 -0.14 7.93 -5.62
C ALA A 55 -0.87 7.44 -4.37
N ASN A 56 -2.16 7.76 -4.31
CA ASN A 56 -3.10 7.15 -3.40
C ASN A 56 -3.39 5.73 -3.88
N GLY A 57 -3.39 4.78 -2.95
CA GLY A 57 -3.63 3.39 -3.28
C GLY A 57 -3.76 2.53 -2.05
N VAL A 58 -4.05 1.25 -2.28
CA VAL A 58 -4.08 0.23 -1.24
C VAL A 58 -2.97 -0.76 -1.53
N HIS A 59 -2.15 -1.04 -0.53
CA HIS A 59 -1.31 -2.23 -0.55
C HIS A 59 -2.00 -3.34 0.23
N PHE A 60 -1.75 -4.58 -0.16
CA PHE A 60 -2.18 -5.72 0.61
C PHE A 60 -1.14 -6.84 0.60
N ASP A 61 -1.15 -7.66 1.66
CA ASP A 61 -0.45 -8.93 1.66
C ASP A 61 -1.42 -10.07 1.32
N GLY A 62 -0.92 -11.13 0.68
CA GLY A 62 -1.67 -12.36 0.42
C GLY A 62 -1.09 -13.47 1.25
N ARG A 63 -1.42 -13.48 2.55
CA ARG A 63 -0.92 -14.51 3.46
C ARG A 63 -1.78 -15.75 3.36
N ASN A 64 -1.12 -16.87 3.10
CA ASN A 64 -1.72 -18.19 3.16
C ASN A 64 -1.36 -18.86 4.48
N ASP A 65 -2.26 -18.80 5.45
CA ASP A 65 -2.05 -19.39 6.76
C ASP A 65 -2.57 -20.85 6.75
N ARG A 66 -1.75 -21.77 7.26
CA ARG A 66 -2.05 -23.20 7.34
C ARG A 66 -2.32 -23.59 8.79
N THR A 67 -3.54 -24.04 9.06
CA THR A 67 -3.97 -24.42 10.41
C THR A 67 -4.21 -25.92 10.48
N LEU A 68 -3.63 -26.58 11.47
CA LEU A 68 -3.91 -28.00 11.77
C LEU A 68 -5.17 -28.08 12.64
N ILE A 69 -6.20 -28.74 12.13
CA ILE A 69 -7.43 -29.04 12.87
C ILE A 69 -7.53 -30.54 13.15
N GLN A 70 -8.12 -30.89 14.29
CA GLN A 70 -8.44 -32.26 14.64
C GLN A 70 -9.93 -32.48 14.45
N ILE A 71 -10.30 -33.40 13.55
CA ILE A 71 -11.69 -33.76 13.29
C ILE A 71 -11.93 -35.12 13.95
N THR A 72 -12.87 -35.15 14.89
CA THR A 72 -13.32 -36.40 15.53
C THR A 72 -14.62 -36.83 14.88
N LYS A 73 -14.64 -38.01 14.25
CA LYS A 73 -15.85 -38.64 13.70
C LYS A 73 -15.88 -40.09 14.16
N GLY A 74 -16.95 -40.50 14.84
CA GLY A 74 -17.16 -41.89 15.25
C GLY A 74 -16.12 -42.44 16.23
N GLY A 75 -15.55 -41.60 17.11
CA GLY A 75 -14.54 -42.02 18.09
C GLY A 75 -13.10 -42.04 17.58
N GLU A 76 -12.88 -41.98 16.26
CA GLU A 76 -11.56 -41.78 15.67
C GLU A 76 -11.25 -40.29 15.51
N SER A 77 -10.03 -39.88 15.90
CA SER A 77 -9.52 -38.53 15.65
C SER A 77 -8.57 -38.51 14.46
N LYS A 78 -8.82 -37.62 13.50
CA LYS A 78 -7.98 -37.43 12.32
C LYS A 78 -7.49 -35.99 12.27
N ARG A 79 -6.19 -35.79 12.03
CA ARG A 79 -5.62 -34.46 11.79
C ARG A 79 -5.84 -34.09 10.33
N LYS A 80 -6.28 -32.85 10.08
CA LYS A 80 -6.43 -32.26 8.76
C LYS A 80 -5.80 -30.87 8.76
N THR A 81 -5.08 -30.52 7.70
CA THR A 81 -4.63 -29.14 7.49
C THR A 81 -5.67 -28.39 6.68
N ILE A 82 -6.11 -27.23 7.17
CA ILE A 82 -6.88 -26.25 6.40
C ILE A 82 -5.95 -25.10 6.00
N THR A 83 -6.15 -24.57 4.80
CA THR A 83 -5.45 -23.37 4.32
C THR A 83 -6.48 -22.26 4.24
N GLU A 84 -6.19 -21.14 4.89
CA GLU A 84 -7.02 -19.95 4.93
C GLU A 84 -6.20 -18.80 4.34
N GLU A 85 -6.76 -18.12 3.35
CA GLU A 85 -6.15 -16.91 2.81
C GLU A 85 -6.60 -15.74 3.69
N HIS A 86 -5.65 -14.94 4.16
CA HIS A 86 -5.92 -13.76 4.96
C HIS A 86 -5.18 -12.56 4.36
N VAL A 87 -5.94 -11.54 4.01
CA VAL A 87 -5.46 -10.37 3.26
C VAL A 87 -5.59 -9.13 4.12
N VAL A 88 -4.47 -8.48 4.47
CA VAL A 88 -4.47 -7.21 5.19
C VAL A 88 -4.38 -6.05 4.21
N LEU A 89 -5.25 -5.05 4.35
CA LEU A 89 -5.27 -3.84 3.53
C LEU A 89 -4.66 -2.66 4.29
N VAL A 90 -3.72 -1.96 3.65
CA VAL A 90 -3.12 -0.72 4.17
C VAL A 90 -3.11 0.39 3.12
N SER A 91 -3.30 1.62 3.57
CA SER A 91 -3.35 2.79 2.71
C SER A 91 -1.97 3.23 2.24
N LYS A 92 -1.97 3.95 1.12
CA LYS A 92 -0.85 4.76 0.68
C LYS A 92 -1.34 6.18 0.39
N PRO A 93 -0.56 7.21 0.77
CA PRO A 93 0.63 7.17 1.63
C PRO A 93 0.27 6.95 3.11
N GLY A 94 1.25 6.53 3.93
CA GLY A 94 1.11 6.45 5.38
C GLY A 94 0.97 5.05 5.96
N SER A 95 0.70 4.02 5.14
CA SER A 95 0.53 2.63 5.61
C SER A 95 -0.52 2.52 6.72
N LEU A 96 -1.59 3.33 6.65
CA LEU A 96 -2.68 3.27 7.62
C LEU A 96 -3.42 1.95 7.45
N TYR A 97 -3.72 1.27 8.55
CA TYR A 97 -4.55 0.07 8.51
C TYR A 97 -5.95 0.43 7.99
N LEU A 98 -6.34 -0.19 6.86
CA LEU A 98 -7.67 -0.02 6.29
C LEU A 98 -8.60 -1.16 6.71
N GLY A 99 -8.08 -2.36 6.91
CA GLY A 99 -8.89 -3.51 7.27
C GLY A 99 -8.20 -4.82 6.93
N HIS A 100 -8.93 -5.91 7.07
CA HIS A 100 -8.50 -7.22 6.61
C HIS A 100 -9.70 -7.99 6.04
N VAL A 101 -9.43 -9.01 5.24
CA VAL A 101 -10.46 -9.91 4.72
C VAL A 101 -9.94 -11.32 4.62
N THR A 102 -10.80 -12.28 4.95
CA THR A 102 -10.59 -13.70 4.69
C THR A 102 -11.47 -14.11 3.51
N PRO A 103 -10.97 -14.13 2.27
CA PRO A 103 -11.73 -14.65 1.14
C PRO A 103 -12.01 -16.15 1.30
N ASN A 104 -13.11 -16.62 0.70
CA ASN A 104 -13.50 -18.04 0.78
C ASN A 104 -12.51 -18.98 0.08
N SER A 105 -11.69 -18.44 -0.83
CA SER A 105 -10.67 -19.13 -1.61
C SER A 105 -9.53 -18.18 -1.95
N GLY A 106 -8.32 -18.75 -2.10
CA GLY A 106 -7.11 -18.04 -2.55
C GLY A 106 -7.09 -17.72 -4.06
N THR A 107 -8.22 -17.86 -4.77
CA THR A 107 -8.27 -17.48 -6.19
C THR A 107 -8.25 -15.97 -6.36
N SER A 108 -7.59 -15.50 -7.43
CA SER A 108 -7.49 -14.06 -7.72
C SER A 108 -8.85 -13.37 -7.86
N LEU A 109 -9.87 -14.07 -8.37
CA LEU A 109 -11.23 -13.56 -8.51
C LEU A 109 -11.89 -13.32 -7.16
N GLU A 110 -11.80 -14.27 -6.23
CA GLU A 110 -12.39 -14.14 -4.90
C GLU A 110 -11.66 -13.12 -4.06
N ILE A 111 -10.32 -13.14 -4.05
CA ILE A 111 -9.51 -12.12 -3.37
C ILE A 111 -9.90 -10.72 -3.87
N ARG A 112 -9.97 -10.52 -5.19
CA ARG A 112 -10.36 -9.22 -5.76
C ARG A 112 -11.76 -8.80 -5.29
N LYS A 113 -12.73 -9.71 -5.34
CA LYS A 113 -14.11 -9.42 -4.94
C LYS A 113 -14.17 -9.01 -3.46
N SER A 114 -13.54 -9.80 -2.60
CA SER A 114 -13.45 -9.55 -1.17
C SER A 114 -12.82 -8.19 -0.83
N ILE A 115 -11.74 -7.81 -1.53
CA ILE A 115 -11.10 -6.49 -1.35
C ILE A 115 -12.04 -5.35 -1.77
N LEU A 116 -12.73 -5.48 -2.91
CA LEU A 116 -13.68 -4.48 -3.39
C LEU A 116 -14.86 -4.29 -2.43
N ASP A 117 -15.34 -5.38 -1.83
CA ASP A 117 -16.44 -5.33 -0.85
C ASP A 117 -16.02 -4.53 0.40
N VAL A 118 -14.81 -4.74 0.93
CA VAL A 118 -14.28 -3.95 2.06
C VAL A 118 -14.14 -2.46 1.70
N MET A 119 -13.63 -2.16 0.50
CA MET A 119 -13.50 -0.77 0.05
C MET A 119 -14.87 -0.09 -0.08
N ALA A 120 -15.87 -0.79 -0.60
CA ALA A 120 -17.23 -0.28 -0.76
C ALA A 120 -17.94 -0.03 0.58
N GLN A 121 -17.66 -0.84 1.61
CA GLN A 121 -18.18 -0.63 2.97
C GLN A 121 -17.60 0.64 3.61
N GLN A 122 -16.32 0.93 3.41
CA GLN A 122 -15.70 2.14 3.93
C GLN A 122 -16.25 3.43 3.31
N SER A 123 -16.60 3.41 2.01
CA SER A 123 -17.19 4.56 1.33
C SER A 123 -18.63 4.88 1.77
N LYS A 124 -19.34 3.94 2.40
CA LYS A 124 -20.69 4.17 2.95
C LYS A 124 -20.69 4.70 4.39
N MET A 125 -19.51 4.78 5.02
CA MET A 125 -19.35 5.20 6.42
C MET A 125 -18.89 6.66 6.54
N VAL A 126 -18.83 7.38 5.42
CA VAL A 126 -18.54 8.82 5.29
C VAL A 126 -19.73 9.48 4.61
#